data_AF-A0A9D6W2Z5-F1
#
_entry.id   AF-A0A9D6W2Z5-F1
#
_cell.length_a   1.000
_cell.length_b   1.000
_cell.length_c   1.000
_cell.angle_alpha   90.00
_cell.angle_beta   90.00
_cell.angle_gamma   90.00
#
_symmetry.space_group_name_H-M   'P 1'
#
loop_
_entity.id
_entity.type
_entity.pdbx_description
1 polymer ?
#
loop_
_entity_poly.entity_id
_entity_poly.type
_entity_poly.pdbx_seq_one_letter_code
_entity_poly.pdbx_strand_id
1 'polypeptide(L)'
;MRCALGIVAWWLAAACSPGGDATDAVDATEEADGDSPPPDAAGDADGDTPAPDIDADAADDAPDGADADGGGDVRGFPPSTFELVARVAEDCTLGALGCAGWPAPEDGPVYLFTSRESRDGASWDRTFHVHVPSGATGPLPLVVMLHGGTLSGDRTLGTANLDDLGDGRGAAGLSWRPNTDGCRAEPTTGLLPSYVDGAGSRCTPPSATYRNAQAFVSAFPDGVLDNGSTTQRHWEDGRVPSPGFDTPGQHRDDVGFIDHVIAVLLDDGLIDVDPGALYVMGGSNGGMMTQRVACDAGNPDYPRLGQVAAFCAMVSTLPEGLFDGLEGRPACPRTAGSDFGLLLLLGTDIDTPDCEVYPCDAPVVAGDGLIPYGEAGGRYHVNSPDNGRVIAGPDTIDFWRAALAGRAGEPGTTTTEPLGWFTTRRVTTFAGSAASFEAWVTTGGGHMPGSTRQDFAPNPRAWWFVSSFRRDTEGLLTRVEPAWMTGTF
;
A
#
# COMPACT_ATOMS: atom_id res chain seq x y z
N MET A 1 -3.47 -32.90 4.75
CA MET A 1 -2.45 -32.75 3.70
C MET A 1 -2.97 -31.72 2.71
N ARG A 2 -2.62 -30.44 2.91
CA ARG A 2 -3.01 -29.32 2.04
C ARG A 2 -1.92 -29.18 0.97
N CYS A 3 -2.24 -29.41 -0.30
CA CYS A 3 -1.31 -29.17 -1.41
C CYS A 3 -1.24 -27.67 -1.70
N ALA A 4 -0.02 -27.15 -1.78
CA ALA A 4 0.34 -25.77 -2.09
C ALA A 4 0.08 -25.41 -3.57
N LEU A 5 -1.18 -25.36 -3.97
CA LEU A 5 -1.64 -24.88 -5.28
C LEU A 5 -2.71 -23.80 -5.05
N GLY A 6 -2.25 -22.59 -4.74
CA GLY A 6 -3.13 -21.43 -4.51
C GLY A 6 -2.49 -20.07 -4.82
N ILE A 7 -1.42 -20.03 -5.62
CA ILE A 7 -0.67 -18.79 -5.94
C ILE A 7 -0.65 -18.55 -7.46
N VAL A 8 -1.79 -18.66 -8.14
CA VAL A 8 -1.84 -18.45 -9.60
C VAL A 8 -2.97 -17.50 -9.96
N ALA A 9 -2.57 -16.44 -10.67
CA ALA A 9 -3.34 -15.31 -11.20
C ALA A 9 -3.55 -14.13 -10.23
N TRP A 10 -3.54 -12.92 -10.79
CA TRP A 10 -4.14 -11.66 -10.28
C TRP A 10 -3.25 -10.45 -9.98
N TRP A 11 -1.93 -10.52 -10.19
CA TRP A 11 -1.09 -9.29 -10.22
C TRP A 11 -1.03 -8.58 -11.58
N LEU A 12 -1.77 -9.04 -12.60
CA LEU A 12 -1.75 -8.49 -13.97
C LEU A 12 -3.01 -7.68 -14.35
N ALA A 13 -3.87 -7.32 -13.39
CA ALA A 13 -5.09 -6.54 -13.68
C ALA A 13 -4.88 -5.01 -13.69
N ALA A 14 -3.71 -4.55 -14.15
CA ALA A 14 -3.47 -3.16 -14.55
C ALA A 14 -3.58 -2.97 -16.08
N ALA A 15 -3.88 -4.02 -16.84
CA ALA A 15 -4.02 -3.93 -18.29
C ALA A 15 -5.51 -4.02 -18.70
N CYS A 16 -6.09 -2.89 -19.13
CA CYS A 16 -6.98 -2.82 -20.30
C CYS A 16 -7.51 -1.40 -20.56
N SER A 17 -7.26 -0.90 -21.77
CA SER A 17 -8.20 -0.10 -22.56
C SER A 17 -8.13 -0.54 -24.03
N PRO A 18 -9.17 -0.31 -24.84
CA PRO A 18 -9.78 -1.37 -25.64
C PRO A 18 -9.40 -1.36 -27.12
N GLY A 19 -9.55 -2.54 -27.76
CA GLY A 19 -9.86 -2.66 -29.18
C GLY A 19 -8.72 -3.18 -30.05
N GLY A 20 -8.91 -4.37 -30.62
CA GLY A 20 -8.04 -4.91 -31.66
C GLY A 20 -8.39 -6.37 -31.95
N ASP A 21 -9.30 -6.58 -32.90
CA ASP A 21 -9.62 -7.88 -33.48
C ASP A 21 -8.35 -8.56 -34.02
N ALA A 22 -8.15 -9.83 -33.64
CA ALA A 22 -7.24 -10.74 -34.32
C ALA A 22 -7.84 -12.14 -34.33
N THR A 23 -8.62 -12.43 -35.37
CA THR A 23 -8.79 -13.79 -35.90
C THR A 23 -7.50 -14.18 -36.63
N ASP A 24 -6.92 -15.33 -36.28
CA ASP A 24 -6.56 -16.39 -37.23
C ASP A 24 -5.61 -17.41 -36.59
N ALA A 25 -6.02 -18.69 -36.65
CA ALA A 25 -5.21 -19.83 -37.07
C ALA A 25 -5.85 -21.15 -36.60
N VAL A 26 -6.55 -21.87 -37.49
CA VAL A 26 -6.33 -23.32 -37.69
C VAL A 26 -6.76 -23.70 -39.11
N ASP A 27 -5.87 -24.38 -39.83
CA ASP A 27 -6.04 -24.94 -41.17
C ASP A 27 -6.30 -26.46 -41.13
N ALA A 28 -6.87 -26.98 -42.22
CA ALA A 28 -7.05 -28.38 -42.67
C ALA A 28 -8.28 -29.17 -42.11
N THR A 29 -9.15 -29.88 -42.87
CA THR A 29 -9.09 -30.49 -44.23
C THR A 29 -10.48 -30.69 -44.90
N GLU A 30 -10.49 -30.61 -46.25
CA GLU A 30 -11.22 -31.36 -47.31
C GLU A 30 -12.77 -31.43 -47.47
N GLU A 31 -13.20 -30.98 -48.67
CA GLU A 31 -14.16 -31.54 -49.66
C GLU A 31 -15.68 -31.57 -49.39
N ALA A 32 -16.45 -30.73 -50.11
CA ALA A 32 -17.48 -31.15 -51.08
C ALA A 32 -18.23 -29.97 -51.75
N ASP A 33 -18.41 -30.12 -53.06
CA ASP A 33 -19.12 -29.33 -54.09
C ASP A 33 -20.45 -28.62 -53.73
N GLY A 34 -20.73 -27.48 -54.39
CA GLY A 34 -22.09 -26.92 -54.48
C GLY A 34 -22.28 -25.46 -54.93
N ASP A 35 -22.00 -25.15 -56.20
CA ASP A 35 -22.76 -24.31 -57.15
C ASP A 35 -23.56 -23.02 -56.72
N SER A 36 -23.07 -21.84 -57.18
CA SER A 36 -23.79 -20.65 -57.72
C SER A 36 -24.63 -19.69 -56.80
N PRO A 37 -24.97 -18.43 -57.22
CA PRO A 37 -24.21 -17.16 -57.12
C PRO A 37 -24.97 -16.02 -56.35
N PRO A 38 -24.42 -14.79 -56.19
CA PRO A 38 -25.01 -13.73 -55.34
C PRO A 38 -25.92 -12.78 -56.13
N PRO A 39 -26.64 -11.86 -55.45
CA PRO A 39 -27.00 -10.60 -56.07
C PRO A 39 -26.47 -9.39 -55.27
N ASP A 40 -25.59 -8.67 -55.95
CA ASP A 40 -25.67 -7.25 -56.29
C ASP A 40 -25.60 -6.15 -55.21
N ALA A 41 -24.55 -5.34 -55.43
CA ALA A 41 -24.34 -4.00 -54.94
C ALA A 41 -25.30 -2.98 -55.59
N ALA A 42 -25.71 -2.00 -54.78
CA ALA A 42 -26.05 -0.62 -55.15
C ALA A 42 -26.26 0.15 -53.84
N GLY A 43 -25.69 1.31 -53.56
CA GLY A 43 -24.79 2.17 -54.30
C GLY A 43 -24.37 3.33 -53.39
N ASP A 44 -23.24 3.92 -53.71
CA ASP A 44 -22.73 5.14 -53.10
C ASP A 44 -23.67 6.33 -53.38
N ALA A 45 -23.86 7.17 -52.37
CA ALA A 45 -24.23 8.57 -52.54
C ALA A 45 -23.61 9.39 -51.40
N ASP A 46 -22.67 10.23 -51.81
CA ASP A 46 -21.93 11.21 -51.03
C ASP A 46 -22.84 12.21 -50.29
N GLY A 47 -22.38 12.61 -49.09
CA GLY A 47 -23.01 13.63 -48.26
C GLY A 47 -22.00 14.23 -47.28
N ASP A 48 -21.11 15.07 -47.82
CA ASP A 48 -20.18 15.96 -47.13
C ASP A 48 -20.82 16.78 -46.00
N THR A 49 -20.24 16.71 -44.80
CA THR A 49 -20.07 17.87 -43.90
C THR A 49 -18.78 17.69 -43.09
N PRO A 50 -17.84 18.66 -43.10
CA PRO A 50 -16.55 18.51 -42.46
C PRO A 50 -16.58 18.86 -40.97
N ALA A 51 -15.79 18.13 -40.19
CA ALA A 51 -15.41 18.45 -38.81
C ALA A 51 -14.50 19.69 -38.80
N PRO A 52 -14.57 20.59 -37.79
CA PRO A 52 -13.66 21.71 -37.71
C PRO A 52 -12.29 21.29 -37.16
N ASP A 53 -11.26 21.64 -37.93
CA ASP A 53 -9.85 21.67 -37.54
C ASP A 53 -9.65 22.61 -36.34
N ILE A 54 -8.92 22.13 -35.32
CA ILE A 54 -8.36 23.00 -34.28
C ILE A 54 -6.92 23.30 -34.71
N ASP A 55 -6.74 24.51 -35.25
CA ASP A 55 -5.44 25.10 -35.53
C ASP A 55 -4.68 25.35 -34.22
N ALA A 56 -3.42 24.91 -34.22
CA ALA A 56 -2.38 25.38 -33.34
C ALA A 56 -2.00 26.83 -33.71
N ASP A 57 -1.48 27.57 -32.73
CA ASP A 57 -0.93 28.93 -32.82
C ASP A 57 -1.92 30.10 -32.61
N ALA A 58 -2.13 30.43 -31.33
CA ALA A 58 -2.30 31.81 -30.88
C ALA A 58 -1.73 31.99 -29.47
N ALA A 59 -0.52 32.52 -29.41
CA ALA A 59 0.08 33.11 -28.21
C ALA A 59 -0.50 34.51 -27.97
N ASP A 60 -0.31 34.98 -26.73
CA ASP A 60 -0.40 36.36 -26.24
C ASP A 60 -1.79 37.00 -26.14
N ASP A 61 -2.35 36.99 -24.91
CA ASP A 61 -2.76 38.22 -24.22
C ASP A 61 -3.25 37.88 -22.79
N ALA A 62 -2.34 38.01 -21.82
CA ALA A 62 -2.66 38.00 -20.40
C ALA A 62 -3.11 39.40 -19.96
N PRO A 63 -4.16 39.55 -19.12
CA PRO A 63 -4.33 40.76 -18.34
C PRO A 63 -3.52 40.65 -17.03
N ASP A 64 -2.59 41.60 -16.87
CA ASP A 64 -1.83 41.86 -15.66
C ASP A 64 -2.72 42.13 -14.42
N GLY A 65 -2.27 41.60 -13.29
CA GLY A 65 -2.21 42.36 -12.03
C GLY A 65 -3.51 42.53 -11.23
N ALA A 66 -3.74 41.59 -10.31
CA ALA A 66 -4.30 41.94 -9.01
C ALA A 66 -3.44 41.26 -7.93
N ASP A 67 -2.58 42.05 -7.31
CA ASP A 67 -1.89 41.74 -6.07
C ASP A 67 -2.92 41.33 -5.00
N ALA A 68 -2.90 40.06 -4.63
CA ALA A 68 -3.53 39.58 -3.40
C ALA A 68 -2.41 39.22 -2.42
N ASP A 69 -1.87 40.25 -1.76
CA ASP A 69 -1.33 40.11 -0.42
C ASP A 69 -2.44 39.61 0.49
N GLY A 70 -2.52 38.28 0.64
CA GLY A 70 -3.39 37.59 1.55
C GLY A 70 -2.70 36.33 1.98
N GLY A 71 -2.13 36.32 3.19
CA GLY A 71 -1.76 35.09 3.89
C GLY A 71 -3.01 34.22 4.04
N GLY A 72 -3.28 33.40 3.04
CA GLY A 72 -4.33 32.40 3.01
C GLY A 72 -3.93 31.27 3.93
N ASP A 73 -4.78 31.04 4.92
CA ASP A 73 -4.71 29.93 5.87
C ASP A 73 -4.56 28.60 5.11
N VAL A 74 -3.38 27.98 5.16
CA VAL A 74 -3.08 26.67 4.52
C VAL A 74 -3.68 25.52 5.34
N ARG A 75 -4.89 25.70 5.86
CA ARG A 75 -5.64 24.60 6.47
C ARG A 75 -6.01 23.67 5.34
N GLY A 76 -5.61 22.41 5.48
CA GLY A 76 -6.09 21.34 4.61
C GLY A 76 -7.62 21.36 4.53
N PHE A 77 -8.15 20.73 3.49
CA PHE A 77 -9.59 20.56 3.29
C PHE A 77 -10.29 20.17 4.60
N PRO A 78 -11.46 20.77 4.91
CA PRO A 78 -12.16 20.49 6.15
C PRO A 78 -12.42 18.98 6.27
N PRO A 79 -12.25 18.40 7.48
CA PRO A 79 -12.42 16.97 7.68
C PRO A 79 -13.86 16.56 7.36
N SER A 80 -14.00 15.37 6.77
CA SER A 80 -15.29 14.72 6.58
C SER A 80 -15.87 14.30 7.93
N THR A 81 -17.20 14.17 8.02
CA THR A 81 -17.84 13.47 9.14
C THR A 81 -18.11 12.02 8.76
N PHE A 82 -17.96 11.11 9.71
CA PHE A 82 -18.20 9.68 9.52
C PHE A 82 -19.18 9.13 10.55
N GLU A 83 -20.09 8.26 10.11
CA GLU A 83 -21.06 7.57 10.96
C GLU A 83 -21.05 6.06 10.66
N LEU A 84 -20.96 5.21 11.69
CA LEU A 84 -21.12 3.76 11.49
C LEU A 84 -22.58 3.44 11.13
N VAL A 85 -22.80 2.83 9.96
CA VAL A 85 -24.13 2.49 9.45
C VAL A 85 -24.48 1.03 9.75
N ALA A 86 -23.55 0.12 9.50
CA ALA A 86 -23.81 -1.30 9.59
C ALA A 86 -22.55 -2.09 9.94
N ARG A 87 -22.78 -3.23 10.56
CA ARG A 87 -21.80 -4.30 10.75
C ARG A 87 -22.49 -5.61 10.44
N VAL A 88 -21.89 -6.41 9.57
CA VAL A 88 -22.42 -7.71 9.15
C VAL A 88 -21.31 -8.74 9.29
N ALA A 89 -21.61 -9.87 9.94
CA ALA A 89 -20.70 -11.01 9.93
C ALA A 89 -20.72 -11.61 8.52
N GLU A 90 -19.54 -11.80 7.94
CA GLU A 90 -19.39 -12.38 6.62
C GLU A 90 -18.76 -13.76 6.71
N ASP A 91 -19.58 -14.77 6.41
CA ASP A 91 -19.09 -16.11 6.20
C ASP A 91 -18.77 -16.26 4.72
N CYS A 92 -17.50 -16.04 4.34
CA CYS A 92 -17.11 -16.39 2.99
C CYS A 92 -16.88 -17.90 2.89
N THR A 93 -17.90 -18.63 2.43
CA THR A 93 -17.80 -20.07 2.22
C THR A 93 -16.70 -20.36 1.18
N LEU A 94 -15.67 -21.10 1.59
CA LEU A 94 -14.59 -21.65 0.74
C LEU A 94 -15.19 -22.28 -0.53
N GLY A 95 -15.26 -21.54 -1.62
CA GLY A 95 -15.93 -21.96 -2.87
C GLY A 95 -16.58 -20.83 -3.67
N ALA A 96 -16.87 -19.68 -3.05
CA ALA A 96 -17.23 -18.46 -3.79
C ALA A 96 -15.98 -17.88 -4.46
N LEU A 97 -16.04 -17.64 -5.78
CA LEU A 97 -15.00 -16.95 -6.56
C LEU A 97 -14.77 -15.55 -5.96
N GLY A 98 -13.75 -15.39 -5.11
CA GLY A 98 -13.42 -14.10 -4.49
C GLY A 98 -12.74 -14.16 -3.13
N CYS A 99 -12.90 -15.26 -2.37
CA CYS A 99 -12.41 -15.36 -0.99
C CYS A 99 -11.29 -16.38 -0.77
N ALA A 100 -10.51 -16.65 -1.81
CA ALA A 100 -9.31 -17.44 -1.65
C ALA A 100 -8.37 -16.74 -0.67
N GLY A 101 -7.90 -17.45 0.36
CA GLY A 101 -7.00 -16.92 1.39
C GLY A 101 -7.68 -16.16 2.54
N TRP A 102 -9.01 -16.09 2.58
CA TRP A 102 -9.71 -15.60 3.77
C TRP A 102 -9.52 -16.54 4.98
N PRO A 103 -9.60 -15.99 6.21
CA PRO A 103 -9.49 -16.79 7.43
C PRO A 103 -10.53 -17.91 7.44
N ALA A 104 -10.14 -19.08 7.95
CA ALA A 104 -11.11 -20.16 8.13
C ALA A 104 -12.07 -19.81 9.30
N PRO A 105 -13.33 -20.29 9.28
CA PRO A 105 -14.28 -20.00 10.36
C PRO A 105 -13.79 -20.41 11.75
N GLU A 106 -12.96 -21.47 11.83
CA GLU A 106 -12.32 -21.90 13.07
C GLU A 106 -11.28 -20.92 13.63
N ASP A 107 -10.70 -20.07 12.78
CA ASP A 107 -9.64 -19.10 13.09
C ASP A 107 -10.24 -17.75 13.54
N GLY A 108 -11.51 -17.48 13.19
CA GLY A 108 -12.31 -16.42 13.77
C GLY A 108 -13.21 -15.73 12.76
N PRO A 109 -14.22 -14.98 13.23
CA PRO A 109 -15.16 -14.30 12.34
C PRO A 109 -14.51 -13.14 11.59
N VAL A 110 -14.98 -12.92 10.36
CA VAL A 110 -14.77 -11.70 9.59
C VAL A 110 -16.05 -10.87 9.62
N TYR A 111 -15.92 -9.56 9.77
CA TYR A 111 -17.03 -8.62 9.73
C TYR A 111 -16.79 -7.58 8.62
N LEU A 112 -17.82 -7.33 7.82
CA LEU A 112 -17.89 -6.13 6.98
C LEU A 112 -18.54 -5.01 7.78
N PHE A 113 -17.83 -3.90 7.89
CA PHE A 113 -18.35 -2.65 8.42
C PHE A 113 -18.65 -1.70 7.26
N THR A 114 -19.75 -0.96 7.38
CA THR A 114 -20.13 0.12 6.47
C THR A 114 -20.30 1.39 7.28
N SER A 115 -19.58 2.45 6.90
CA SER A 115 -19.69 3.78 7.47
C SER A 115 -20.08 4.79 6.40
N ARG A 116 -20.85 5.80 6.78
CA ARG A 116 -21.24 6.90 5.91
C ARG A 116 -20.29 8.06 6.09
N GLU A 117 -19.55 8.40 5.04
CA GLU A 117 -18.80 9.65 4.96
C GLU A 117 -19.73 10.75 4.47
N SER A 118 -19.62 11.95 5.03
CA SER A 118 -20.36 13.14 4.58
C SER A 118 -19.45 14.37 4.57
N ARG A 119 -19.48 15.12 3.46
CA ARG A 119 -18.75 16.38 3.30
C ARG A 119 -19.42 17.24 2.25
N ASP A 120 -19.51 18.55 2.51
CA ASP A 120 -20.08 19.55 1.58
C ASP A 120 -21.48 19.20 1.03
N GLY A 121 -22.31 18.55 1.87
CA GLY A 121 -23.66 18.11 1.50
C GLY A 121 -23.71 16.86 0.62
N ALA A 122 -22.56 16.29 0.24
CA ALA A 122 -22.46 14.99 -0.39
C ALA A 122 -22.19 13.90 0.66
N SER A 123 -22.61 12.67 0.34
CA SER A 123 -22.37 11.51 1.20
C SER A 123 -22.14 10.25 0.38
N TRP A 124 -21.24 9.39 0.87
CA TRP A 124 -20.92 8.12 0.25
C TRP A 124 -20.58 7.08 1.33
N ASP A 125 -20.83 5.81 1.00
CA ASP A 125 -20.53 4.71 1.90
C ASP A 125 -19.07 4.29 1.75
N ARG A 126 -18.42 4.04 2.88
CA ARG A 126 -17.06 3.55 3.03
C ARG A 126 -17.11 2.20 3.74
N THR A 127 -16.30 1.26 3.29
CA THR A 127 -16.30 -0.11 3.81
C THR A 127 -14.95 -0.49 4.37
N PHE A 128 -14.96 -1.38 5.36
CA PHE A 128 -13.76 -2.01 5.87
C PHE A 128 -14.07 -3.39 6.42
N HIS A 129 -13.17 -4.33 6.19
CA HIS A 129 -13.28 -5.69 6.72
C HIS A 129 -12.46 -5.80 8.00
N VAL A 130 -12.93 -6.59 8.95
CA VAL A 130 -12.25 -6.82 10.22
C VAL A 130 -12.26 -8.29 10.54
N HIS A 131 -11.08 -8.88 10.70
CA HIS A 131 -10.93 -10.22 11.24
C HIS A 131 -10.62 -10.15 12.74
N VAL A 132 -11.41 -10.90 13.52
CA VAL A 132 -11.23 -11.03 14.97
C VAL A 132 -10.72 -12.45 15.24
N PRO A 133 -9.47 -12.61 15.69
CA PRO A 133 -8.92 -13.95 15.91
C PRO A 133 -9.64 -14.63 17.06
N SER A 134 -9.84 -15.93 16.92
CA SER A 134 -10.65 -16.70 17.84
C SER A 134 -9.84 -17.19 19.05
N GLY A 135 -10.47 -17.28 20.23
CA GLY A 135 -9.82 -17.76 21.45
C GLY A 135 -9.02 -16.71 22.22
N ALA A 136 -9.12 -15.43 21.84
CA ALA A 136 -8.66 -14.32 22.66
C ALA A 136 -9.47 -14.19 23.96
N THR A 137 -8.80 -13.88 25.07
CA THR A 137 -9.39 -13.79 26.42
C THR A 137 -9.26 -12.39 27.05
N GLY A 138 -8.88 -11.38 26.26
CA GLY A 138 -8.76 -9.99 26.68
C GLY A 138 -8.40 -9.07 25.51
N PRO A 139 -8.06 -7.79 25.80
CA PRO A 139 -7.83 -6.78 24.78
C PRO A 139 -6.70 -7.17 23.82
N LEU A 140 -6.95 -7.03 22.53
CA LEU A 140 -6.03 -7.37 21.47
C LEU A 140 -5.45 -6.12 20.81
N PRO A 141 -4.17 -6.15 20.37
CA PRO A 141 -3.66 -5.14 19.46
C PRO A 141 -4.51 -5.02 18.19
N LEU A 142 -4.56 -3.83 17.61
CA LEU A 142 -5.18 -3.58 16.30
C LEU A 142 -4.11 -3.26 15.26
N VAL A 143 -4.18 -3.96 14.14
CA VAL A 143 -3.44 -3.63 12.92
C VAL A 143 -4.41 -3.19 11.83
N VAL A 144 -4.25 -1.97 11.35
CA VAL A 144 -4.91 -1.48 10.14
C VAL A 144 -3.97 -1.68 8.95
N MET A 145 -4.37 -2.52 7.98
CA MET A 145 -3.58 -2.85 6.81
C MET A 145 -4.17 -2.18 5.56
N LEU A 146 -3.42 -1.24 4.99
CA LEU A 146 -3.82 -0.45 3.82
C LEU A 146 -3.38 -1.14 2.53
N HIS A 147 -4.34 -1.35 1.63
CA HIS A 147 -4.12 -2.04 0.37
C HIS A 147 -3.27 -1.21 -0.61
N GLY A 148 -2.55 -1.89 -1.51
CA GLY A 148 -1.85 -1.26 -2.63
C GLY A 148 -2.80 -0.74 -3.72
N GLY A 149 -2.27 -0.07 -4.74
CA GLY A 149 -3.09 0.51 -5.80
C GLY A 149 -3.85 -0.56 -6.58
N THR A 150 -5.03 -0.23 -7.10
CA THR A 150 -5.95 -1.12 -7.84
C THR A 150 -6.57 -2.29 -7.04
N LEU A 151 -6.20 -2.47 -5.78
CA LEU A 151 -6.72 -3.50 -4.88
C LEU A 151 -7.88 -2.97 -4.02
N SER A 152 -8.32 -3.79 -3.06
CA SER A 152 -9.38 -3.50 -2.09
C SER A 152 -9.06 -4.17 -0.75
N GLY A 153 -9.80 -3.80 0.29
CA GLY A 153 -9.66 -4.33 1.64
C GLY A 153 -9.90 -5.84 1.71
N ASP A 154 -10.97 -6.34 1.08
CA ASP A 154 -11.29 -7.77 0.98
C ASP A 154 -10.21 -8.59 0.26
N ARG A 155 -9.63 -8.03 -0.81
CA ARG A 155 -8.53 -8.66 -1.53
C ARG A 155 -7.25 -8.68 -0.69
N THR A 156 -7.00 -7.61 0.07
CA THR A 156 -5.82 -7.53 0.95
C THR A 156 -5.95 -8.48 2.13
N LEU A 157 -7.14 -8.62 2.70
CA LEU A 157 -7.45 -9.65 3.70
C LEU A 157 -7.04 -11.03 3.20
N GLY A 158 -7.46 -11.41 1.99
CA GLY A 158 -7.15 -12.74 1.43
C GLY A 158 -5.72 -12.94 0.89
N THR A 159 -4.90 -11.88 0.77
CA THR A 159 -3.57 -11.98 0.14
C THR A 159 -2.41 -11.56 1.03
N ALA A 160 -2.64 -10.72 2.03
CA ALA A 160 -1.63 -10.32 2.99
C ALA A 160 -1.31 -11.46 3.98
N ASN A 161 -2.22 -12.41 4.17
CA ASN A 161 -2.14 -13.48 5.18
C ASN A 161 -1.79 -12.92 6.56
N LEU A 162 -2.31 -11.74 6.86
CA LEU A 162 -2.04 -11.02 8.10
C LEU A 162 -2.90 -11.59 9.24
N ASP A 163 -4.06 -12.13 8.90
CA ASP A 163 -4.93 -12.98 9.72
C ASP A 163 -4.25 -14.28 10.16
N ASP A 164 -3.53 -14.97 9.26
CA ASP A 164 -2.70 -16.15 9.59
C ASP A 164 -1.60 -15.81 10.62
N LEU A 165 -1.09 -14.57 10.56
CA LEU A 165 -0.17 -14.04 11.56
C LEU A 165 -0.93 -13.63 12.83
N GLY A 166 -2.13 -13.08 12.71
CA GLY A 166 -2.96 -12.56 13.79
C GLY A 166 -3.72 -13.60 14.61
N ASP A 167 -3.87 -14.83 14.13
CA ASP A 167 -4.38 -15.95 14.91
C ASP A 167 -3.24 -16.75 15.57
N GLY A 168 -3.16 -16.67 16.90
CA GLY A 168 -2.19 -17.43 17.71
C GLY A 168 -2.36 -18.97 17.61
N ARG A 169 -3.42 -19.46 16.97
CA ARG A 169 -3.65 -20.89 16.66
C ARG A 169 -3.15 -21.33 15.29
N GLY A 170 -2.71 -20.42 14.43
CA GLY A 170 -2.33 -20.66 13.03
C GLY A 170 -1.48 -21.92 12.84
N ALA A 171 -2.12 -23.00 12.39
CA ALA A 171 -1.51 -24.32 12.24
C ALA A 171 -0.54 -24.42 11.04
N ALA A 172 -0.56 -23.47 10.11
CA ALA A 172 0.33 -23.45 8.94
C ALA A 172 1.62 -22.64 9.17
N GLY A 173 1.51 -21.50 9.88
CA GLY A 173 2.56 -20.49 9.96
C GLY A 173 2.94 -19.89 8.60
N LEU A 174 3.48 -18.68 8.58
CA LEU A 174 3.93 -18.08 7.33
C LEU A 174 5.22 -18.78 6.89
N SER A 175 5.10 -19.62 5.87
CA SER A 175 6.22 -20.34 5.28
C SER A 175 6.95 -19.49 4.25
N TRP A 176 8.27 -19.43 4.35
CA TRP A 176 9.14 -18.72 3.40
C TRP A 176 10.46 -19.49 3.28
N ARG A 177 11.34 -19.08 2.37
CA ARG A 177 12.63 -19.76 2.16
C ARG A 177 13.77 -18.76 2.35
N PRO A 178 14.34 -18.65 3.56
CA PRO A 178 15.43 -17.72 3.82
C PRO A 178 16.64 -18.03 2.93
N ASN A 179 17.38 -16.98 2.58
CA ASN A 179 18.70 -17.12 1.98
C ASN A 179 19.63 -17.97 2.86
N THR A 180 20.57 -18.66 2.20
CA THR A 180 21.65 -19.41 2.86
C THR A 180 22.99 -19.08 2.19
N ASP A 181 24.10 -19.48 2.80
CA ASP A 181 25.43 -19.26 2.23
C ASP A 181 25.58 -19.82 0.81
N GLY A 182 24.93 -20.96 0.53
CA GLY A 182 25.02 -21.68 -0.74
C GLY A 182 23.82 -21.53 -1.68
N CYS A 183 22.77 -20.79 -1.30
CA CYS A 183 21.58 -20.62 -2.13
C CYS A 183 20.85 -19.33 -1.77
N ARG A 184 20.77 -18.39 -2.73
CA ARG A 184 20.29 -17.02 -2.48
C ARG A 184 19.32 -16.57 -3.56
N ALA A 185 18.35 -15.75 -3.18
CA ALA A 185 17.35 -15.22 -4.08
C ALA A 185 17.98 -14.28 -5.11
N GLU A 186 17.53 -14.35 -6.36
CA GLU A 186 17.87 -13.41 -7.42
C GLU A 186 17.00 -12.14 -7.32
N PRO A 187 17.42 -11.01 -7.91
CA PRO A 187 16.52 -9.89 -8.14
C PRO A 187 15.34 -10.33 -9.02
N THR A 188 14.11 -9.94 -8.68
CA THR A 188 12.93 -10.32 -9.45
C THR A 188 11.82 -9.30 -9.29
N THR A 189 11.16 -8.96 -10.39
CA THR A 189 9.83 -8.29 -10.42
C THR A 189 8.69 -9.32 -10.45
N GLY A 190 9.02 -10.60 -10.55
CA GLY A 190 8.06 -11.70 -10.63
C GLY A 190 7.50 -12.12 -9.27
N LEU A 191 6.36 -12.82 -9.32
CA LEU A 191 5.61 -13.26 -8.14
C LEU A 191 6.31 -14.29 -7.26
N LEU A 192 7.20 -15.09 -7.83
CA LEU A 192 7.90 -16.14 -7.10
C LEU A 192 9.40 -15.86 -7.13
N PRO A 193 10.08 -15.89 -5.97
CA PRO A 193 11.53 -15.75 -5.94
C PRO A 193 12.19 -16.96 -6.62
N SER A 194 13.18 -16.69 -7.49
CA SER A 194 14.15 -17.67 -7.94
C SER A 194 15.40 -17.61 -7.09
N TYR A 195 16.13 -18.72 -6.99
CA TYR A 195 17.35 -18.82 -6.19
C TYR A 195 18.47 -19.45 -6.99
N VAL A 196 19.69 -18.95 -6.77
CA VAL A 196 20.93 -19.47 -7.37
C VAL A 196 22.01 -19.70 -6.32
N ASP A 197 22.88 -20.66 -6.60
CA ASP A 197 24.09 -20.90 -5.83
C ASP A 197 25.24 -19.95 -6.25
N GLY A 198 26.40 -20.11 -5.62
CA GLY A 198 27.58 -19.28 -5.94
C GLY A 198 28.14 -19.47 -7.36
N ALA A 199 27.69 -20.49 -8.10
CA ALA A 199 28.04 -20.72 -9.50
C ALA A 199 26.94 -20.26 -10.47
N GLY A 200 25.84 -19.69 -9.98
CA GLY A 200 24.68 -19.27 -10.78
C GLY A 200 23.73 -20.41 -11.16
N SER A 201 23.88 -21.61 -10.56
CA SER A 201 22.97 -22.73 -10.81
C SER A 201 21.73 -22.63 -9.93
N ARG A 202 20.55 -22.97 -10.48
CA ARG A 202 19.29 -22.98 -9.72
C ARG A 202 19.40 -23.86 -8.48
N CYS A 203 18.92 -23.35 -7.36
CA CYS A 203 18.90 -24.05 -6.08
C CYS A 203 17.58 -23.84 -5.35
N THR A 204 17.39 -24.48 -4.20
CA THR A 204 16.20 -24.31 -3.36
C THR A 204 16.60 -24.33 -1.89
N PRO A 205 16.53 -23.20 -1.16
CA PRO A 205 16.86 -23.19 0.26
C PRO A 205 15.80 -23.94 1.08
N PRO A 206 16.11 -24.41 2.30
CA PRO A 206 15.10 -24.97 3.20
C PRO A 206 13.98 -23.95 3.47
N SER A 207 12.77 -24.45 3.75
CA SER A 207 11.66 -23.59 4.14
C SER A 207 11.69 -23.37 5.66
N ALA A 208 11.54 -22.12 6.07
CA ALA A 208 11.30 -21.74 7.46
C ALA A 208 9.83 -21.35 7.64
N THR A 209 9.31 -21.53 8.86
CA THR A 209 7.93 -21.20 9.22
C THR A 209 7.91 -20.21 10.38
N TYR A 210 7.17 -19.11 10.23
CA TYR A 210 6.91 -18.19 11.32
C TYR A 210 5.67 -18.59 12.13
N ARG A 211 5.79 -18.53 13.45
CA ARG A 211 4.65 -18.60 14.38
C ARG A 211 4.60 -17.34 15.21
N ASN A 212 3.46 -16.66 15.20
CA ASN A 212 3.19 -15.55 16.08
C ASN A 212 2.53 -16.07 17.37
N ALA A 213 3.05 -15.65 18.52
CA ALA A 213 2.51 -16.03 19.82
C ALA A 213 1.42 -15.08 20.34
N GLN A 214 1.26 -13.89 19.72
CA GLN A 214 0.32 -12.86 20.16
C GLN A 214 -0.73 -12.61 19.09
N ALA A 215 -1.98 -12.95 19.40
CA ALA A 215 -3.09 -12.65 18.51
C ALA A 215 -3.32 -11.13 18.38
N PHE A 216 -3.85 -10.68 17.25
CA PHE A 216 -4.25 -9.28 17.03
C PHE A 216 -5.46 -9.18 16.09
N VAL A 217 -6.26 -8.12 16.26
CA VAL A 217 -7.35 -7.77 15.34
C VAL A 217 -6.73 -7.14 14.10
N SER A 218 -7.19 -7.56 12.92
CA SER A 218 -6.75 -6.96 11.65
C SER A 218 -7.92 -6.28 10.94
N ALA A 219 -7.72 -5.04 10.53
CA ALA A 219 -8.69 -4.23 9.80
C ALA A 219 -8.16 -3.87 8.42
N PHE A 220 -9.00 -4.02 7.39
CA PHE A 220 -8.67 -3.83 5.99
C PHE A 220 -9.66 -2.84 5.38
N PRO A 221 -9.40 -1.54 5.52
CA PRO A 221 -10.26 -0.51 4.98
C PRO A 221 -10.16 -0.42 3.45
N ASP A 222 -11.26 -0.06 2.81
CA ASP A 222 -11.33 0.19 1.37
C ASP A 222 -11.01 1.64 1.03
N GLY A 223 -10.05 1.81 0.12
CA GLY A 223 -9.93 3.01 -0.70
C GLY A 223 -11.18 3.19 -1.56
N VAL A 224 -11.36 4.39 -2.08
CA VAL A 224 -12.52 4.69 -2.92
C VAL A 224 -12.24 4.25 -4.36
N LEU A 225 -13.30 3.85 -5.07
CA LEU A 225 -13.21 3.48 -6.49
C LEU A 225 -12.60 4.59 -7.33
N ASP A 226 -11.75 4.18 -8.27
CA ASP A 226 -11.19 5.05 -9.29
C ASP A 226 -12.29 5.50 -10.26
N ASN A 227 -12.13 6.68 -10.87
CA ASN A 227 -13.13 7.16 -11.80
C ASN A 227 -13.30 6.19 -12.99
N GLY A 228 -14.55 5.89 -13.35
CA GLY A 228 -14.89 4.93 -14.40
C GLY A 228 -14.61 3.45 -14.06
N SER A 229 -14.06 3.14 -12.87
CA SER A 229 -13.77 1.78 -12.46
C SER A 229 -14.89 1.15 -11.64
N THR A 230 -15.03 -0.17 -11.77
CA THR A 230 -15.94 -0.98 -10.96
C THR A 230 -15.21 -1.81 -9.90
N THR A 231 -13.88 -1.88 -9.96
CA THR A 231 -13.08 -2.77 -9.09
C THR A 231 -11.79 -2.15 -8.56
N GLN A 232 -11.17 -1.22 -9.30
CA GLN A 232 -9.90 -0.62 -8.91
C GLN A 232 -10.14 0.54 -7.94
N ARG A 233 -9.31 0.58 -6.90
CA ARG A 233 -9.36 1.61 -5.86
C ARG A 233 -7.95 2.10 -5.58
N HIS A 234 -7.86 3.38 -5.26
CA HIS A 234 -6.66 4.01 -4.74
C HIS A 234 -6.99 4.86 -3.52
N TRP A 235 -5.97 4.99 -2.67
CA TRP A 235 -5.94 5.98 -1.61
C TRP A 235 -5.58 7.34 -2.16
N GLU A 236 -6.17 8.38 -1.57
CA GLU A 236 -5.60 9.72 -1.62
C GLU A 236 -4.34 9.76 -0.74
N ASP A 237 -3.23 9.26 -1.27
CA ASP A 237 -1.97 9.10 -0.57
C ASP A 237 -1.10 10.37 -0.51
N GLY A 238 -1.51 11.45 -1.16
CA GLY A 238 -0.79 12.73 -1.17
C GLY A 238 0.06 12.98 -2.41
N ARG A 239 0.04 12.07 -3.40
CA ARG A 239 0.54 12.37 -4.75
C ARG A 239 -0.36 13.39 -5.45
N VAL A 240 0.20 14.06 -6.45
CA VAL A 240 -0.50 15.09 -7.24
C VAL A 240 -0.26 14.84 -8.74
N PRO A 241 -1.31 14.55 -9.53
CA PRO A 241 -2.62 14.09 -9.03
C PRO A 241 -2.46 12.78 -8.25
N SER A 242 -3.43 12.48 -7.38
CA SER A 242 -3.55 11.15 -6.79
C SER A 242 -4.00 10.18 -7.89
N PRO A 243 -3.56 8.90 -7.89
CA PRO A 243 -3.99 7.94 -8.92
C PRO A 243 -5.49 7.62 -8.84
N GLY A 244 -6.14 7.44 -9.99
CA GLY A 244 -7.56 7.10 -10.07
C GLY A 244 -8.51 8.31 -10.05
N PHE A 245 -7.98 9.52 -10.25
CA PHE A 245 -8.72 10.78 -10.18
C PHE A 245 -8.57 11.61 -11.46
N ASP A 246 -9.61 12.37 -11.81
CA ASP A 246 -9.64 13.14 -13.07
C ASP A 246 -8.90 14.48 -12.99
N THR A 247 -8.74 15.03 -11.78
CA THR A 247 -8.16 16.38 -11.60
C THR A 247 -7.24 16.45 -10.36
N PRO A 248 -6.14 17.22 -10.42
CA PRO A 248 -5.22 17.41 -9.29
C PRO A 248 -5.84 17.97 -8.00
N GLY A 249 -6.92 18.74 -8.14
CA GLY A 249 -7.67 19.35 -7.03
C GLY A 249 -8.80 18.50 -6.46
N GLN A 250 -8.93 17.23 -6.87
CA GLN A 250 -9.87 16.30 -6.24
C GLN A 250 -9.27 15.76 -4.94
N HIS A 251 -10.03 15.82 -3.85
CA HIS A 251 -9.58 15.38 -2.52
C HIS A 251 -10.58 14.40 -1.90
N ARG A 252 -10.08 13.37 -1.21
CA ARG A 252 -10.87 12.47 -0.35
C ARG A 252 -10.27 12.52 1.05
N ASP A 253 -11.11 12.42 2.07
CA ASP A 253 -10.64 12.39 3.45
C ASP A 253 -10.32 10.95 3.89
N ASP A 254 -9.34 10.34 3.22
CA ASP A 254 -8.88 8.99 3.58
C ASP A 254 -8.13 8.96 4.92
N VAL A 255 -7.58 10.11 5.36
CA VAL A 255 -6.96 10.24 6.68
C VAL A 255 -8.04 10.18 7.76
N GLY A 256 -9.11 10.96 7.62
CA GLY A 256 -10.28 10.92 8.50
C GLY A 256 -11.00 9.59 8.46
N PHE A 257 -11.04 8.90 7.31
CA PHE A 257 -11.61 7.56 7.25
C PHE A 257 -10.80 6.54 8.08
N ILE A 258 -9.46 6.59 8.03
CA ILE A 258 -8.61 5.69 8.81
C ILE A 258 -8.71 6.01 10.31
N ASP A 259 -8.76 7.30 10.68
CA ASP A 259 -9.05 7.74 12.05
C ASP A 259 -10.40 7.17 12.55
N HIS A 260 -11.44 7.27 11.72
CA HIS A 260 -12.77 6.75 12.00
C HIS A 260 -12.80 5.22 12.16
N VAL A 261 -12.07 4.47 11.32
CA VAL A 261 -11.95 3.00 11.48
C VAL A 261 -11.39 2.65 12.85
N ILE A 262 -10.34 3.35 13.29
CA ILE A 262 -9.77 3.16 14.63
C ILE A 262 -10.79 3.55 15.71
N ALA A 263 -11.49 4.67 15.54
CA ALA A 263 -12.53 5.12 16.47
C ALA A 263 -13.62 4.07 16.64
N VAL A 264 -14.18 3.55 15.55
CA VAL A 264 -15.22 2.51 15.57
C VAL A 264 -14.73 1.28 16.32
N LEU A 265 -13.52 0.80 16.04
CA LEU A 265 -13.02 -0.43 16.66
C LEU A 265 -12.66 -0.28 18.14
N LEU A 266 -12.32 0.92 18.58
CA LEU A 266 -12.14 1.22 20.01
C LEU A 266 -13.47 1.41 20.75
N ASP A 267 -14.44 2.06 20.10
CA ASP A 267 -15.64 2.58 20.77
C ASP A 267 -16.87 1.65 20.63
N ASP A 268 -16.93 0.74 19.65
CA ASP A 268 -18.07 -0.18 19.42
C ASP A 268 -18.31 -1.11 20.61
N GLY A 269 -17.28 -1.39 21.43
CA GLY A 269 -17.37 -2.23 22.63
C GLY A 269 -17.68 -3.70 22.35
N LEU A 270 -17.77 -4.10 21.07
CA LEU A 270 -18.04 -5.45 20.62
C LEU A 270 -16.77 -6.23 20.22
N ILE A 271 -15.67 -5.52 19.98
CA ILE A 271 -14.34 -6.09 19.72
C ILE A 271 -13.44 -5.51 20.81
N ASP A 272 -12.81 -6.38 21.60
CA ASP A 272 -11.95 -5.95 22.71
C ASP A 272 -10.57 -5.54 22.14
N VAL A 273 -10.47 -4.29 21.71
CA VAL A 273 -9.23 -3.69 21.19
C VAL A 273 -8.48 -2.98 22.31
N ASP A 274 -7.18 -3.23 22.37
CA ASP A 274 -6.25 -2.58 23.27
C ASP A 274 -5.87 -1.18 22.76
N PRO A 275 -6.31 -0.10 23.43
CA PRO A 275 -6.05 1.28 22.97
C PRO A 275 -4.56 1.65 23.02
N GLY A 276 -3.73 0.89 23.74
CA GLY A 276 -2.29 1.10 23.80
C GLY A 276 -1.52 0.44 22.64
N ALA A 277 -2.17 -0.35 21.79
CA ALA A 277 -1.51 -1.18 20.78
C ALA A 277 -2.18 -1.06 19.41
N LEU A 278 -2.13 0.15 18.85
CA LEU A 278 -2.72 0.50 17.57
C LEU A 278 -1.61 0.72 16.54
N TYR A 279 -1.73 0.06 15.39
CA TYR A 279 -0.71 0.08 14.34
C TYR A 279 -1.33 0.27 12.96
N VAL A 280 -0.62 0.97 12.07
CA VAL A 280 -1.01 1.13 10.67
C VAL A 280 0.12 0.65 9.77
N MET A 281 -0.19 -0.21 8.82
CA MET A 281 0.78 -0.78 7.88
C MET A 281 0.21 -0.75 6.46
N GLY A 282 1.07 -0.71 5.45
CA GLY A 282 0.62 -0.75 4.06
C GLY A 282 1.75 -0.90 3.06
N GLY A 283 1.41 -1.35 1.85
CA GLY A 283 2.36 -1.52 0.74
C GLY A 283 2.01 -0.63 -0.46
N SER A 284 3.00 -0.16 -1.22
CA SER A 284 2.78 0.58 -2.47
C SER A 284 1.95 1.87 -2.24
N ASN A 285 0.84 2.10 -2.95
CA ASN A 285 -0.11 3.20 -2.65
C ASN A 285 -0.60 3.19 -1.18
N GLY A 286 -0.82 2.02 -0.58
CA GLY A 286 -1.14 1.91 0.85
C GLY A 286 0.04 2.22 1.78
N GLY A 287 1.27 2.00 1.32
CA GLY A 287 2.49 2.43 2.02
C GLY A 287 2.69 3.94 1.97
N MET A 288 2.37 4.57 0.84
CA MET A 288 2.30 6.03 0.72
C MET A 288 1.20 6.61 1.61
N MET A 289 0.01 5.98 1.63
CA MET A 289 -1.06 6.38 2.54
C MET A 289 -0.67 6.20 4.00
N THR A 290 0.06 5.14 4.35
CA THR A 290 0.59 4.94 5.71
C THR A 290 1.51 6.09 6.13
N GLN A 291 2.36 6.56 5.21
CA GLN A 291 3.20 7.76 5.43
C GLN A 291 2.35 9.02 5.60
N ARG A 292 1.30 9.21 4.79
CA ARG A 292 0.35 10.32 4.94
C ARG A 292 -0.34 10.32 6.31
N VAL A 293 -0.87 9.18 6.75
CA VAL A 293 -1.50 9.04 8.06
C VAL A 293 -0.50 9.35 9.18
N ALA A 294 0.74 8.89 9.05
CA ALA A 294 1.79 9.19 10.02
C ALA A 294 2.11 10.69 10.12
N CYS A 295 1.95 11.46 9.02
CA CYS A 295 2.07 12.92 9.08
C CYS A 295 1.02 13.58 9.97
N ASP A 296 -0.19 13.02 9.99
CA ASP A 296 -1.35 13.49 10.74
C ASP A 296 -1.44 12.87 12.16
N ALA A 297 -0.47 12.04 12.57
CA ALA A 297 -0.40 11.56 13.95
C ALA A 297 -0.26 12.74 14.92
N GLY A 298 -1.24 12.93 15.80
CA GLY A 298 -1.30 14.09 16.71
C GLY A 298 -1.94 15.34 16.12
N ASN A 299 -2.53 15.26 14.92
CA ASN A 299 -3.43 16.29 14.40
C ASN A 299 -4.74 16.25 15.23
N PRO A 300 -5.19 17.37 15.84
CA PRO A 300 -6.42 17.41 16.63
C PRO A 300 -7.69 17.08 15.83
N ASP A 301 -7.66 17.24 14.50
CA ASP A 301 -8.79 16.87 13.63
C ASP A 301 -8.95 15.33 13.50
N TYR A 302 -7.87 14.58 13.78
CA TYR A 302 -7.81 13.11 13.70
C TYR A 302 -7.26 12.51 15.01
N PRO A 303 -8.03 12.57 16.11
CA PRO A 303 -7.53 12.30 17.45
C PRO A 303 -7.12 10.85 17.70
N ARG A 304 -7.65 9.88 16.95
CA ARG A 304 -7.27 8.46 17.09
C ARG A 304 -5.92 8.18 16.45
N LEU A 305 -5.52 8.93 15.41
CA LEU A 305 -4.18 8.83 14.84
C LEU A 305 -3.08 9.19 15.87
N GLY A 306 -3.38 10.08 16.81
CA GLY A 306 -2.48 10.39 17.93
C GLY A 306 -2.22 9.22 18.88
N GLN A 307 -3.07 8.18 18.85
CA GLN A 307 -2.95 6.96 19.67
C GLN A 307 -2.17 5.85 18.96
N VAL A 308 -1.93 5.95 17.65
CA VAL A 308 -1.13 4.98 16.91
C VAL A 308 0.29 4.96 17.46
N ALA A 309 0.76 3.77 17.83
CA ALA A 309 2.06 3.58 18.47
C ALA A 309 3.18 3.37 17.44
N ALA A 310 2.87 2.74 16.31
CA ALA A 310 3.82 2.53 15.24
C ALA A 310 3.20 2.37 13.84
N PHE A 311 4.02 2.69 12.84
CA PHE A 311 3.68 2.63 11.41
C PHE A 311 4.70 1.78 10.65
N CYS A 312 4.25 1.08 9.60
CA CYS A 312 5.13 0.35 8.67
C CYS A 312 4.73 0.61 7.22
N ALA A 313 5.57 1.33 6.47
CA ALA A 313 5.37 1.58 5.05
C ALA A 313 6.30 0.70 4.22
N MET A 314 5.71 -0.10 3.34
CA MET A 314 6.42 -1.11 2.55
C MET A 314 6.40 -0.73 1.07
N VAL A 315 7.52 -0.93 0.38
CA VAL A 315 7.68 -0.69 -1.06
C VAL A 315 7.05 0.63 -1.51
N SER A 316 7.38 1.71 -0.79
CA SER A 316 6.81 3.04 -1.03
C SER A 316 7.80 4.11 -0.60
N THR A 317 8.04 5.11 -1.45
CA THR A 317 8.72 6.36 -1.10
C THR A 317 7.69 7.45 -0.81
N LEU A 318 8.12 8.58 -0.24
CA LEU A 318 7.20 9.65 0.16
C LEU A 318 6.64 10.39 -1.06
N PRO A 319 5.32 10.59 -1.18
CA PRO A 319 4.71 11.46 -2.18
C PRO A 319 5.28 12.89 -2.19
N GLU A 320 5.57 13.42 -3.38
CA GLU A 320 6.12 14.78 -3.55
C GLU A 320 5.18 15.84 -2.95
N GLY A 321 3.86 15.66 -3.12
CA GLY A 321 2.88 16.61 -2.59
C GLY A 321 2.88 16.72 -1.05
N LEU A 322 3.28 15.66 -0.34
CA LEU A 322 3.45 15.68 1.11
C LEU A 322 4.79 16.30 1.54
N PHE A 323 5.77 16.30 0.66
CA PHE A 323 7.09 16.88 0.93
C PHE A 323 7.10 18.39 0.64
N ASP A 324 6.63 18.80 -0.54
CA ASP A 324 6.68 20.19 -1.01
C ASP A 324 5.41 21.00 -0.65
N GLY A 325 4.34 20.33 -0.20
CA GLY A 325 3.09 20.98 0.18
C GLY A 325 2.27 21.49 -1.01
N LEU A 326 1.95 20.62 -1.96
CA LEU A 326 1.39 20.98 -3.27
C LEU A 326 -0.15 20.86 -3.32
N GLU A 327 -0.80 21.69 -4.14
CA GLU A 327 -2.24 21.61 -4.45
C GLU A 327 -3.12 21.48 -3.19
N GLY A 328 -2.92 22.36 -2.20
CA GLY A 328 -3.70 22.37 -0.96
C GLY A 328 -3.42 21.20 -0.02
N ARG A 329 -2.42 20.35 -0.28
CA ARG A 329 -1.92 19.32 0.63
C ARG A 329 -0.84 19.96 1.51
N PRO A 330 -1.04 20.14 2.82
CA PRO A 330 0.00 20.71 3.67
C PRO A 330 1.21 19.79 3.71
N ALA A 331 2.41 20.39 3.65
CA ALA A 331 3.66 19.68 3.82
C ALA A 331 3.71 18.99 5.18
N CYS A 332 4.30 17.81 5.22
CA CYS A 332 4.52 17.05 6.44
C CYS A 332 5.80 17.53 7.16
N PRO A 333 5.88 17.40 8.50
CA PRO A 333 4.80 17.03 9.42
C PRO A 333 3.81 18.18 9.62
N ARG A 334 2.52 17.86 9.74
CA ARG A 334 1.44 18.87 9.73
C ARG A 334 1.31 19.65 11.05
N THR A 335 1.90 19.16 12.15
CA THR A 335 2.04 19.83 13.47
C THR A 335 3.15 19.15 14.32
N ALA A 336 3.53 19.74 15.47
CA ALA A 336 4.26 19.01 16.53
C ALA A 336 3.30 17.99 17.17
N GLY A 337 3.31 16.76 16.65
CA GLY A 337 2.37 15.70 17.02
C GLY A 337 2.99 14.60 17.90
N SER A 338 2.21 13.56 18.18
CA SER A 338 2.66 12.39 18.94
C SER A 338 3.89 11.74 18.29
N ASP A 339 4.77 11.22 19.12
CA ASP A 339 5.89 10.36 18.76
C ASP A 339 5.40 8.95 18.38
N PHE A 340 6.14 8.21 17.55
CA PHE A 340 5.78 6.84 17.16
C PHE A 340 7.00 6.08 16.61
N GLY A 341 6.92 4.75 16.57
CA GLY A 341 7.84 3.93 15.78
C GLY A 341 7.50 3.99 14.29
N LEU A 342 8.49 4.10 13.41
CA LEU A 342 8.28 4.02 11.96
C LEU A 342 9.30 3.09 11.29
N LEU A 343 8.81 2.15 10.49
CA LEU A 343 9.61 1.29 9.63
C LEU A 343 9.32 1.58 8.15
N LEU A 344 10.38 1.77 7.37
CA LEU A 344 10.34 1.80 5.90
C LEU A 344 11.03 0.56 5.34
N LEU A 345 10.33 -0.16 4.45
CA LEU A 345 10.91 -1.23 3.64
C LEU A 345 11.00 -0.76 2.19
N LEU A 346 12.21 -0.70 1.64
CA LEU A 346 12.47 -0.14 0.31
C LEU A 346 13.29 -1.12 -0.54
N GLY A 347 12.88 -1.30 -1.79
CA GLY A 347 13.67 -1.96 -2.83
C GLY A 347 14.50 -0.96 -3.62
N THR A 348 15.65 -1.38 -4.14
CA THR A 348 16.49 -0.61 -5.07
C THR A 348 17.13 -1.54 -6.09
N ASP A 349 17.77 -0.97 -7.10
CA ASP A 349 18.60 -1.64 -8.12
C ASP A 349 17.80 -2.53 -9.10
N ILE A 350 16.48 -2.38 -9.15
CA ILE A 350 15.63 -2.83 -10.27
C ILE A 350 15.26 -1.58 -11.09
N ASP A 351 15.41 -1.64 -12.42
CA ASP A 351 15.07 -0.53 -13.31
C ASP A 351 13.59 -0.12 -13.16
N THR A 352 13.34 1.18 -12.99
CA THR A 352 12.00 1.72 -12.70
C THR A 352 11.76 3.06 -13.44
N PRO A 353 10.62 3.27 -14.12
CA PRO A 353 9.58 2.27 -14.36
C PRO A 353 10.10 1.16 -15.27
N ASP A 354 9.65 -0.07 -15.07
CA ASP A 354 10.02 -1.18 -15.94
C ASP A 354 9.51 -0.91 -17.37
N CYS A 355 10.40 -0.47 -18.25
CA CYS A 355 10.03 -0.04 -19.60
C CYS A 355 9.65 -1.18 -20.55
N GLU A 356 9.89 -2.43 -20.15
CA GLU A 356 9.38 -3.60 -20.86
C GLU A 356 7.88 -3.80 -20.54
N VAL A 357 7.44 -3.37 -19.36
CA VAL A 357 6.05 -3.47 -18.89
C VAL A 357 5.25 -2.20 -19.21
N TYR A 358 5.86 -1.02 -19.12
CA TYR A 358 5.22 0.28 -19.33
C TYR A 358 5.96 1.08 -20.41
N PRO A 359 5.29 1.62 -21.44
CA PRO A 359 5.93 2.53 -22.38
C PRO A 359 6.47 3.76 -21.63
N CYS A 360 7.79 3.95 -21.64
CA CYS A 360 8.45 5.02 -20.90
C CYS A 360 8.79 6.21 -21.81
N ASP A 361 8.34 7.40 -21.44
CA ASP A 361 8.85 8.67 -21.98
C ASP A 361 10.03 9.24 -21.16
N ALA A 362 10.32 8.64 -20.00
CA ALA A 362 11.34 9.07 -19.06
C ALA A 362 12.45 8.00 -18.88
N PRO A 363 13.69 8.39 -18.51
CA PRO A 363 14.76 7.43 -18.25
C PRO A 363 14.44 6.58 -17.01
N VAL A 364 14.85 5.30 -17.07
CA VAL A 364 14.79 4.41 -15.90
C VAL A 364 15.74 4.88 -14.80
N VAL A 365 15.32 4.66 -13.56
CA VAL A 365 16.11 4.87 -12.35
C VAL A 365 16.10 3.60 -11.50
N ALA A 366 17.03 3.49 -10.56
CA ALA A 366 16.99 2.41 -9.58
C ALA A 366 15.69 2.48 -8.76
N GLY A 367 15.06 1.34 -8.52
CA GLY A 367 13.84 1.21 -7.73
C GLY A 367 13.52 -0.24 -7.50
N ASP A 368 12.23 -0.56 -7.42
CA ASP A 368 11.73 -1.91 -7.22
C ASP A 368 10.97 -2.48 -8.45
N GLY A 369 10.99 -1.76 -9.58
CA GLY A 369 10.26 -2.09 -10.80
C GLY A 369 8.91 -1.39 -10.93
N LEU A 370 8.37 -0.83 -9.83
CA LEU A 370 7.15 0.00 -9.84
C LEU A 370 7.33 1.33 -9.10
N ILE A 371 7.99 1.30 -7.94
CA ILE A 371 8.27 2.48 -7.12
C ILE A 371 9.75 2.87 -7.27
N PRO A 372 10.03 4.11 -7.69
CA PRO A 372 11.39 4.57 -7.84
C PRO A 372 12.06 4.80 -6.48
N TYR A 373 13.32 4.36 -6.37
CA TYR A 373 14.22 4.70 -5.27
C TYR A 373 15.09 5.89 -5.65
N GLY A 374 15.74 5.84 -6.82
CA GLY A 374 16.48 6.94 -7.42
C GLY A 374 17.66 7.46 -6.59
N GLU A 375 18.13 8.65 -6.95
CA GLU A 375 19.22 9.36 -6.29
C GLU A 375 18.69 10.53 -5.46
N ALA A 376 19.43 10.93 -4.42
CA ALA A 376 19.05 12.04 -3.56
C ALA A 376 18.80 13.35 -4.35
N GLY A 377 17.77 14.10 -3.98
CA GLY A 377 17.25 15.25 -4.71
C GLY A 377 16.30 14.89 -5.86
N GLY A 378 16.15 13.61 -6.18
CA GLY A 378 15.30 13.12 -7.25
C GLY A 378 13.80 13.29 -7.00
N ARG A 379 13.05 13.40 -8.10
CA ARG A 379 11.59 13.49 -8.12
C ARG A 379 11.06 12.72 -9.32
N TYR A 380 10.30 11.67 -9.06
CA TYR A 380 10.02 10.64 -10.05
C TYR A 380 8.52 10.35 -10.13
N HIS A 381 8.01 10.20 -11.36
CA HIS A 381 6.66 9.71 -11.57
C HIS A 381 6.58 8.22 -11.26
N VAL A 382 5.43 7.78 -10.74
CA VAL A 382 5.15 6.36 -10.47
C VAL A 382 4.48 5.76 -11.71
N ASN A 383 5.25 5.11 -12.59
CA ASN A 383 4.85 4.53 -13.88
C ASN A 383 4.33 5.54 -14.93
N SER A 384 3.49 6.51 -14.55
CA SER A 384 2.86 7.49 -15.45
C SER A 384 2.79 8.87 -14.78
N PRO A 385 2.84 9.98 -15.55
CA PRO A 385 2.49 11.31 -15.06
C PRO A 385 1.19 11.39 -14.26
N ASP A 386 0.18 10.60 -14.66
CA ASP A 386 -1.16 10.61 -14.05
C ASP A 386 -1.20 9.99 -12.64
N ASN A 387 -0.14 9.31 -12.24
CA ASN A 387 -0.03 8.73 -10.90
C ASN A 387 0.71 9.65 -9.92
N GLY A 388 1.02 10.88 -10.35
CA GLY A 388 1.79 11.84 -9.58
C GLY A 388 3.22 11.39 -9.30
N ARG A 389 3.91 12.15 -8.44
CA ARG A 389 5.34 11.99 -8.17
C ARG A 389 5.63 11.65 -6.73
N VAL A 390 6.78 11.01 -6.54
CA VAL A 390 7.39 10.71 -5.24
C VAL A 390 8.81 11.31 -5.20
N ILE A 391 9.29 11.57 -3.99
CA ILE A 391 10.70 11.94 -3.77
C ILE A 391 11.58 10.67 -3.73
N ALA A 392 12.89 10.86 -3.90
CA ALA A 392 13.83 9.75 -3.85
C ALA A 392 13.83 9.00 -2.50
N GLY A 393 14.24 7.74 -2.50
CA GLY A 393 14.40 6.90 -1.33
C GLY A 393 15.33 7.51 -0.27
N PRO A 394 16.53 7.99 -0.62
CA PRO A 394 17.39 8.70 0.32
C PRO A 394 16.71 9.91 0.97
N ASP A 395 15.99 10.72 0.18
CA ASP A 395 15.27 11.90 0.67
C ASP A 395 14.11 11.51 1.59
N THR A 396 13.40 10.42 1.27
CA THR A 396 12.33 9.85 2.10
C THR A 396 12.88 9.42 3.47
N ILE A 397 14.05 8.78 3.49
CA ILE A 397 14.71 8.33 4.72
C ILE A 397 15.13 9.54 5.57
N ASP A 398 15.79 10.52 4.97
CA ASP A 398 16.23 11.72 5.67
C ASP A 398 15.05 12.56 6.18
N PHE A 399 13.98 12.66 5.39
CA PHE A 399 12.74 13.31 5.77
C PHE A 399 12.16 12.69 7.05
N TRP A 400 11.94 11.37 7.09
CA TRP A 400 11.31 10.73 8.24
C TRP A 400 12.18 10.75 9.49
N ARG A 401 13.50 10.65 9.33
CA ARG A 401 14.43 10.86 10.46
C ARG A 401 14.28 12.26 11.06
N ALA A 402 14.22 13.29 10.22
CA ALA A 402 14.07 14.68 10.68
C ALA A 402 12.67 14.95 11.25
N ALA A 403 11.62 14.44 10.61
CA ALA A 403 10.24 14.59 11.07
C ALA A 403 10.02 13.97 12.45
N LEU A 404 10.59 12.78 12.70
CA LEU A 404 10.55 12.16 14.03
C LEU A 404 11.42 12.87 15.05
N ALA A 405 12.57 13.44 14.67
CA ALA A 405 13.36 14.27 15.59
C ALA A 405 12.55 15.46 16.15
N GLY A 406 11.72 16.09 15.33
CA GLY A 406 10.81 17.17 15.75
C GLY A 406 9.72 16.72 16.73
N ARG A 407 9.44 15.42 16.85
CA ARG A 407 8.38 14.83 17.70
C ARG A 407 8.93 14.12 18.94
N ALA A 408 10.06 13.43 18.78
CA ALA A 408 10.64 12.49 19.73
C ALA A 408 11.94 13.01 20.39
N GLY A 409 12.37 14.22 20.04
CA GLY A 409 13.62 14.84 20.51
C GLY A 409 14.80 14.55 19.58
N GLU A 410 15.97 15.08 19.94
CA GLU A 410 17.17 14.99 19.11
C GLU A 410 17.50 13.54 18.70
N PRO A 411 17.84 13.30 17.42
CA PRO A 411 18.19 11.97 16.95
C PRO A 411 19.51 11.54 17.58
N GLY A 412 19.50 10.33 18.14
CA GLY A 412 20.72 9.64 18.56
C GLY A 412 21.53 9.15 17.36
N THR A 413 22.59 8.40 17.64
CA THR A 413 23.43 7.80 16.59
C THR A 413 22.62 6.82 15.76
N THR A 414 22.58 7.03 14.44
CA THR A 414 22.06 6.03 13.51
C THR A 414 23.03 4.85 13.41
N THR A 415 22.58 3.65 13.78
CA THR A 415 23.35 2.42 13.54
C THR A 415 23.00 1.84 12.18
N THR A 416 23.99 1.34 11.45
CA THR A 416 23.80 0.67 10.16
C THR A 416 24.39 -0.74 10.23
N GLU A 417 23.59 -1.73 9.87
CA GLU A 417 23.99 -3.13 9.90
C GLU A 417 23.38 -3.91 8.72
N PRO A 418 24.04 -4.98 8.25
CA PRO A 418 23.42 -5.89 7.31
C PRO A 418 22.30 -6.69 8.00
N LEU A 419 21.19 -6.90 7.27
CA LEU A 419 20.09 -7.78 7.63
C LEU A 419 19.97 -8.85 6.53
N GLY A 420 20.61 -10.00 6.72
CA GLY A 420 20.75 -10.99 5.66
C GLY A 420 21.86 -10.61 4.67
N TRP A 421 21.66 -10.89 3.38
CA TRP A 421 22.68 -10.73 2.34
C TRP A 421 22.54 -9.48 1.48
N PHE A 422 21.32 -8.97 1.34
CA PHE A 422 20.97 -7.91 0.39
C PHE A 422 20.39 -6.66 1.06
N THR A 423 19.91 -6.80 2.29
CA THR A 423 19.26 -5.71 3.02
C THR A 423 20.21 -5.02 3.96
N THR A 424 20.23 -3.70 3.91
CA THR A 424 20.88 -2.85 4.91
C THR A 424 19.81 -2.26 5.83
N ARG A 425 19.93 -2.51 7.13
CA ARG A 425 19.07 -1.94 8.18
C ARG A 425 19.75 -0.72 8.79
N ARG A 426 19.06 0.42 8.76
CA ARG A 426 19.45 1.65 9.47
C ARG A 426 18.47 1.91 10.60
N VAL A 427 18.96 2.12 11.82
CA VAL A 427 18.13 2.37 13.01
C VAL A 427 18.54 3.68 13.63
N THR A 428 17.58 4.58 13.85
CA THR A 428 17.77 5.83 14.59
C THR A 428 16.86 5.83 15.80
N THR A 429 17.42 6.03 16.99
CA THR A 429 16.67 6.27 18.23
C THR A 429 16.63 7.77 18.53
N PHE A 430 15.74 8.18 19.43
CA PHE A 430 15.55 9.60 19.78
C PHE A 430 15.66 9.79 21.29
N ALA A 431 16.30 10.87 21.73
CA ALA A 431 16.66 11.04 23.14
C ALA A 431 15.45 11.30 24.07
N GLY A 432 14.35 11.84 23.54
CA GLY A 432 13.18 12.27 24.31
C GLY A 432 12.04 11.26 24.38
N SER A 433 12.18 10.08 23.77
CA SER A 433 11.07 9.15 23.56
C SER A 433 11.55 7.71 23.35
N ALA A 434 10.63 6.76 23.52
CA ALA A 434 10.82 5.37 23.09
C ALA A 434 10.78 5.17 21.56
N ALA A 435 10.45 6.22 20.79
CA ALA A 435 10.36 6.17 19.34
C ALA A 435 11.67 5.71 18.69
N SER A 436 11.54 5.02 17.56
CA SER A 436 12.66 4.77 16.67
C SER A 436 12.22 4.78 15.22
N PHE A 437 13.14 5.20 14.36
CA PHE A 437 13.00 5.17 12.93
C PHE A 437 13.91 4.10 12.34
N GLU A 438 13.34 3.20 11.55
CA GLU A 438 14.08 2.16 10.84
C GLU A 438 13.87 2.25 9.33
N ALA A 439 14.97 2.23 8.57
CA ALA A 439 14.94 2.16 7.11
C ALA A 439 15.70 0.92 6.65
N TRP A 440 14.99 -0.01 6.01
CA TRP A 440 15.54 -1.26 5.50
C TRP A 440 15.53 -1.18 3.97
N VAL A 441 16.73 -1.12 3.39
CA VAL A 441 16.92 -0.98 1.94
C VAL A 441 17.51 -2.26 1.38
N THR A 442 16.81 -2.91 0.45
CA THR A 442 17.19 -4.18 -0.15
C THR A 442 17.70 -3.98 -1.59
N THR A 443 18.98 -4.27 -1.82
CA THR A 443 19.60 -4.24 -3.15
C THR A 443 19.08 -5.36 -4.04
N GLY A 444 18.52 -5.00 -5.20
CA GLY A 444 17.78 -5.88 -6.11
C GLY A 444 16.40 -6.29 -5.58
N GLY A 445 15.88 -5.59 -4.57
CA GLY A 445 14.54 -5.85 -4.04
C GLY A 445 13.49 -5.35 -5.03
N GLY A 446 12.70 -6.26 -5.60
CA GLY A 446 11.61 -5.90 -6.50
C GLY A 446 10.34 -5.47 -5.76
N HIS A 447 9.30 -5.07 -6.49
CA HIS A 447 8.03 -4.78 -5.85
C HIS A 447 7.47 -6.06 -5.22
N MET A 448 6.64 -5.94 -4.19
CA MET A 448 6.08 -7.08 -3.46
C MET A 448 5.59 -8.17 -4.43
N PRO A 449 5.90 -9.47 -4.22
CA PRO A 449 6.50 -10.07 -3.02
C PRO A 449 8.04 -10.18 -3.03
N GLY A 450 8.73 -9.71 -4.07
CA GLY A 450 10.20 -9.82 -4.24
C GLY A 450 11.03 -8.83 -3.41
N SER A 451 10.38 -7.95 -2.66
CA SER A 451 10.97 -6.75 -2.02
C SER A 451 12.08 -6.99 -1.04
N THR A 452 12.08 -8.11 -0.35
CA THR A 452 13.06 -8.41 0.69
C THR A 452 14.23 -9.24 0.18
N ARG A 453 14.19 -9.67 -1.10
CA ARG A 453 15.04 -10.74 -1.65
C ARG A 453 15.24 -11.91 -0.69
N GLN A 454 14.21 -12.22 0.11
CA GLN A 454 14.22 -13.35 1.02
C GLN A 454 15.31 -13.26 2.11
N ASP A 455 15.74 -12.05 2.47
CA ASP A 455 16.51 -11.82 3.70
C ASP A 455 15.62 -11.85 4.96
N PHE A 456 14.35 -11.50 4.80
CA PHE A 456 13.33 -11.58 5.82
C PHE A 456 11.94 -11.74 5.20
N ALA A 457 10.97 -12.31 5.92
CA ALA A 457 9.57 -12.23 5.50
C ALA A 457 8.98 -10.87 5.93
N PRO A 458 8.35 -10.11 5.00
CA PRO A 458 7.96 -8.72 5.24
C PRO A 458 6.92 -8.59 6.34
N ASN A 459 5.78 -9.29 6.26
CA ASN A 459 4.69 -9.14 7.24
C ASN A 459 5.08 -9.59 8.67
N PRO A 460 5.76 -10.74 8.88
CA PRO A 460 6.25 -11.10 10.20
C PRO A 460 7.23 -10.08 10.79
N ARG A 461 8.08 -9.47 9.96
CA ARG A 461 9.00 -8.42 10.42
C ARG A 461 8.34 -7.09 10.67
N ALA A 462 7.36 -6.71 9.85
CA ALA A 462 6.54 -5.54 10.08
C ALA A 462 5.81 -5.66 11.43
N TRP A 463 5.19 -6.81 11.70
CA TRP A 463 4.59 -7.11 13.01
C TRP A 463 5.58 -7.05 14.16
N TRP A 464 6.74 -7.71 14.05
CA TRP A 464 7.79 -7.65 15.07
C TRP A 464 8.22 -6.21 15.40
N PHE A 465 8.34 -5.37 14.37
CA PHE A 465 8.67 -3.96 14.58
C PHE A 465 7.53 -3.22 15.28
N VAL A 466 6.32 -3.21 14.72
CA VAL A 466 5.23 -2.37 15.26
C VAL A 466 4.82 -2.82 16.66
N SER A 467 4.81 -4.12 16.94
CA SER A 467 4.48 -4.69 18.25
C SER A 467 5.53 -4.41 19.34
N SER A 468 6.69 -3.84 18.97
CA SER A 468 7.68 -3.36 19.93
C SER A 468 7.25 -2.04 20.59
N PHE A 469 6.19 -1.39 20.12
CA PHE A 469 5.75 -0.07 20.59
C PHE A 469 4.35 -0.14 21.18
N ARG A 470 4.15 0.55 22.30
CA ARG A 470 2.83 0.67 22.93
C ARG A 470 2.66 2.05 23.55
N ARG A 471 1.42 2.52 23.68
CA ARG A 471 1.10 3.66 24.53
C ARG A 471 0.62 3.18 25.89
N ASP A 472 1.09 3.85 26.94
CA ASP A 472 0.57 3.64 28.29
C ASP A 472 -0.74 4.41 28.51
N THR A 473 -1.28 4.35 29.73
CA THR A 473 -2.53 5.03 30.08
C THR A 473 -2.45 6.55 30.05
N GLU A 474 -1.25 7.13 30.05
CA GLU A 474 -1.00 8.57 29.90
C GLU A 474 -0.77 8.96 28.43
N GLY A 475 -0.80 7.99 27.52
CA GLY A 475 -0.55 8.18 26.09
C GLY A 475 0.94 8.23 25.72
N LEU A 476 1.85 7.98 26.67
CA LEU A 476 3.28 8.01 26.43
C LEU A 476 3.70 6.76 25.65
N LEU A 477 4.54 6.96 24.63
CA LEU A 477 5.10 5.87 23.87
C LEU A 477 6.13 5.12 24.72
N THR A 478 5.99 3.80 24.78
CA THR A 478 6.85 2.88 25.49
C THR A 478 7.34 1.79 24.53
N ARG A 479 8.54 1.29 24.79
CA ARG A 479 9.07 0.13 24.07
C ARG A 479 8.89 -1.12 24.92
N VAL A 480 8.33 -2.15 24.32
CA VAL A 480 8.21 -3.47 24.93
C VAL A 480 9.00 -4.48 24.13
N GLU A 481 9.38 -5.58 24.77
CA GLU A 481 9.88 -6.73 24.02
C GLU A 481 8.76 -7.22 23.08
N PRO A 482 8.99 -7.25 21.76
CA PRO A 482 7.99 -7.74 20.84
C PRO A 482 7.67 -9.19 21.19
N ALA A 483 6.39 -9.58 21.08
CA ALA A 483 5.99 -10.96 21.30
C ALA A 483 6.84 -11.87 20.40
N TRP A 484 7.53 -12.81 21.05
CA TRP A 484 8.55 -13.64 20.43
C TRP A 484 8.03 -14.34 19.17
N MET A 485 8.83 -14.28 18.10
CA MET A 485 8.73 -15.15 16.94
C MET A 485 9.62 -16.37 17.18
N THR A 486 9.06 -17.54 17.51
CA THR A 486 9.83 -18.78 17.38
C THR A 486 9.75 -19.25 15.95
N GLY A 487 10.87 -19.28 15.27
CA GLY A 487 11.04 -20.09 14.06
C GLY A 487 11.72 -21.41 14.42
N THR A 488 11.16 -22.52 13.97
CA THR A 488 11.97 -23.71 13.67
C THR A 488 12.59 -23.50 12.30
N PHE A 489 13.93 -23.56 12.25
CA PHE A 489 14.73 -23.52 11.03
C PHE A 489 14.97 -24.94 10.49
#